data_AF-A0A938CLE7-F1
#
_entry.id   AF-A0A938CLE7-F1
#
_cell.length_a   1.000
_cell.length_b   1.000
_cell.length_c   1.000
_cell.angle_alpha   90.00
_cell.angle_beta   90.00
_cell.angle_gamma   90.00
#
_symmetry.space_group_name_H-M   'P 1'
#
loop_
_entity.id
_entity.type
_entity.pdbx_description
1 polymer ?
#
loop_
_entity_poly.entity_id
_entity_poly.type
_entity_poly.pdbx_seq_one_letter_code
_entity_poly.pdbx_strand_id
1 'polypeptide(L)'
;MTDMREIVDIRTVDAAIKIGGAAWFVVCLLIGGLLTALRRRGAASLLQGAFLASVGPAVIGLWLLYSWMTRYDPQTGYYGLDKVWVLAVNAALFIVIGAAYGYLGGRLWARHASQEALDATDANRV
;
A
#
# COMPACT_ATOMS: atom_id res chain seq x y z
N MET A 1 -22.95 -16.11 32.72
CA MET A 1 -21.81 -16.39 31.83
C MET A 1 -21.80 -15.30 30.80
N THR A 2 -20.95 -14.30 31.02
CA THR A 2 -20.85 -13.10 30.19
C THR A 2 -20.49 -13.50 28.77
N ASP A 3 -21.40 -13.16 27.87
CA ASP A 3 -21.24 -13.02 26.43
C ASP A 3 -19.84 -12.41 26.15
N MET A 4 -18.85 -13.27 25.87
CA MET A 4 -17.54 -12.85 25.35
C MET A 4 -17.81 -12.38 23.93
N ARG A 5 -18.38 -11.18 23.80
CA ARG A 5 -18.43 -10.46 22.55
C ARG A 5 -17.00 -10.20 22.16
N GLU A 6 -16.47 -11.01 21.26
CA GLU A 6 -15.26 -10.72 20.54
C GLU A 6 -15.40 -9.29 20.01
N ILE A 7 -14.66 -8.35 20.59
CA ILE A 7 -14.85 -6.90 20.36
C ILE A 7 -14.65 -6.58 18.87
N VAL A 8 -13.92 -7.44 18.14
CA VAL A 8 -13.77 -7.40 16.69
C VAL A 8 -13.62 -8.83 16.15
N ASP A 9 -14.61 -9.32 15.38
CA ASP A 9 -14.52 -10.59 14.65
C ASP A 9 -13.44 -10.49 13.56
N ILE A 10 -12.58 -11.51 13.47
CA ILE A 10 -11.56 -11.64 12.43
C ILE A 10 -12.14 -11.52 11.02
N ARG A 11 -13.39 -11.95 10.80
CA ARG A 11 -14.11 -11.79 9.52
C ARG A 11 -14.38 -10.33 9.20
N THR A 12 -14.72 -9.54 10.21
CA THR A 12 -14.92 -8.09 10.06
C THR A 12 -13.62 -7.40 9.70
N VAL A 13 -12.51 -7.77 10.34
CA VAL A 13 -11.18 -7.23 10.00
C VAL A 13 -10.76 -7.62 8.59
N ASP A 14 -10.92 -8.89 8.23
CA ASP A 14 -10.58 -9.40 6.89
C ASP A 14 -11.38 -8.68 5.79
N ALA A 15 -12.68 -8.52 5.99
CA ALA A 15 -13.55 -7.77 5.08
C ALA A 15 -13.15 -6.29 5.01
N ALA A 16 -12.90 -5.64 6.15
CA ALA A 16 -12.52 -4.24 6.21
C ALA A 16 -11.19 -3.97 5.48
N ILE A 17 -10.20 -4.84 5.63
CA ILE A 17 -8.89 -4.68 4.96
C ILE A 17 -9.00 -4.93 3.46
N LYS A 18 -9.72 -5.98 3.05
CA LYS A 18 -9.92 -6.28 1.62
C LYS A 18 -10.72 -5.19 0.91
N ILE A 19 -11.85 -4.78 1.50
CA ILE A 19 -12.71 -3.72 0.94
C ILE A 19 -11.99 -2.39 0.99
N GLY A 20 -11.39 -2.03 2.13
CA GLY A 20 -10.66 -0.78 2.30
C GLY A 20 -9.47 -0.67 1.34
N GLY A 21 -8.67 -1.73 1.20
CA GLY A 21 -7.56 -1.77 0.26
C GLY A 21 -8.00 -1.71 -1.21
N ALA A 22 -9.09 -2.39 -1.57
CA ALA A 22 -9.65 -2.34 -2.93
C ALA A 22 -10.25 -0.97 -3.23
N ALA A 23 -11.00 -0.40 -2.29
CA ALA A 23 -11.55 0.95 -2.39
C ALA A 23 -10.43 1.98 -2.53
N TRP A 24 -9.36 1.86 -1.73
CA TRP A 24 -8.17 2.71 -1.83
C TRP A 24 -7.54 2.65 -3.22
N PHE A 25 -7.32 1.45 -3.76
CA PHE A 25 -6.79 1.25 -5.10
C PHE A 25 -7.63 2.00 -6.14
N VAL A 26 -8.94 1.78 -6.14
CA VAL A 26 -9.87 2.39 -7.09
C VAL A 26 -9.89 3.91 -6.94
N VAL A 27 -10.02 4.42 -5.71
CA VAL A 27 -10.08 5.86 -5.45
C VAL A 27 -8.79 6.56 -5.89
N CYS A 28 -7.61 6.05 -5.53
CA CYS A 28 -6.34 6.65 -5.94
C CYS A 28 -6.11 6.57 -7.45
N LEU A 29 -6.52 5.48 -8.10
CA LEU A 29 -6.40 5.33 -9.54
C LEU A 29 -7.33 6.30 -10.28
N LEU A 30 -8.57 6.45 -9.82
CA LEU A 30 -9.54 7.39 -10.38
C LEU A 30 -9.10 8.85 -10.17
N ILE A 31 -8.66 9.21 -8.96
CA ILE A 31 -8.18 10.57 -8.67
C ILE A 31 -6.91 10.88 -9.46
N GLY A 32 -5.94 9.95 -9.50
CA GLY A 32 -4.71 10.11 -10.27
C GLY A 32 -4.95 10.24 -11.78
N GLY A 33 -5.85 9.41 -12.32
CA GLY A 33 -6.28 9.47 -13.71
C GLY A 33 -7.02 10.77 -14.04
N LEU A 34 -7.98 11.16 -13.20
CA LEU A 34 -8.77 12.38 -13.38
C LEU A 34 -7.91 13.65 -13.30
N LEU A 35 -7.02 13.75 -12.31
CA LEU A 35 -6.10 14.89 -12.19
C LEU A 35 -5.13 14.96 -13.37
N THR A 36 -4.70 13.82 -13.90
CA THR A 36 -3.85 13.79 -15.10
C THR A 36 -4.63 14.26 -16.34
N ALA A 37 -5.85 13.76 -16.53
CA ALA A 37 -6.72 14.14 -17.65
C ALA A 37 -7.08 15.62 -17.63
N LEU A 38 -7.43 16.17 -16.45
CA LEU A 38 -7.82 17.57 -16.29
C LEU A 38 -6.65 18.54 -16.46
N ARG A 39 -5.44 18.16 -16.03
CA ARG A 39 -4.26 19.05 -16.11
C ARG A 39 -3.41 18.85 -17.37
N ARG A 40 -3.84 17.97 -18.30
CA ARG A 40 -3.05 17.53 -19.48
C ARG A 40 -1.60 17.18 -19.12
N ARG A 41 -1.38 16.65 -17.93
CA ARG A 41 -0.04 16.31 -17.45
C ARG A 41 0.44 15.04 -18.16
N GLY A 42 1.75 14.98 -18.43
CA GLY A 42 2.36 13.86 -19.16
C GLY A 42 2.32 12.54 -18.38
N ALA A 43 2.80 11.47 -19.01
CA ALA A 43 2.81 10.10 -18.49
C ALA A 43 3.36 9.94 -17.06
N ALA A 44 4.18 10.88 -16.60
CA ALA A 44 4.76 10.89 -15.27
C ALA A 44 3.71 11.07 -14.15
N SER A 45 2.63 11.86 -14.35
CA SER A 45 1.58 11.99 -13.32
C SER A 45 0.66 10.77 -13.25
N LEU A 46 0.47 10.06 -14.36
CA LEU A 46 -0.19 8.74 -14.36
C LEU A 46 0.63 7.73 -13.55
N LEU A 47 1.96 7.74 -13.71
CA LEU A 47 2.84 6.85 -12.98
C LEU A 47 2.81 7.13 -11.47
N GLN A 48 2.74 8.39 -11.05
CA GLN A 48 2.54 8.76 -9.65
C GLN A 48 1.18 8.28 -9.11
N GLY A 49 0.10 8.50 -9.87
CA GLY A 49 -1.24 8.03 -9.50
C GLY A 49 -1.31 6.50 -9.37
N ALA A 50 -0.72 5.78 -10.33
CA ALA A 50 -0.61 4.33 -10.30
C ALA A 50 0.23 3.83 -9.12
N PHE A 51 1.33 4.54 -8.80
CA PHE A 51 2.17 4.24 -7.65
C PHE A 51 1.38 4.38 -6.33
N LEU A 52 0.63 5.46 -6.13
CA LEU A 52 -0.24 5.61 -4.96
C LEU A 52 -1.33 4.55 -4.90
N ALA A 53 -1.95 4.23 -6.04
CA ALA A 53 -2.99 3.21 -6.11
C ALA A 53 -2.45 1.86 -5.66
N SER A 54 -1.22 1.50 -6.05
CA SER A 54 -0.58 0.21 -5.73
C SER A 54 -0.44 -0.08 -4.23
N VAL A 55 -0.54 0.94 -3.35
CA VAL A 55 -0.52 0.77 -1.90
C VAL A 55 -1.67 -0.14 -1.43
N GLY A 56 -2.86 0.00 -2.01
CA GLY A 56 -4.03 -0.81 -1.64
C GLY A 56 -3.79 -2.32 -1.83
N PRO A 57 -3.42 -2.77 -3.04
CA PRO A 57 -3.05 -4.16 -3.30
C PRO A 57 -1.87 -4.65 -2.45
N ALA A 58 -0.87 -3.81 -2.18
CA ALA A 58 0.25 -4.17 -1.33
C ALA A 58 -0.19 -4.47 0.11
N VAL A 59 -1.08 -3.65 0.68
CA VAL A 59 -1.68 -3.88 2.01
C VAL A 59 -2.50 -5.16 2.04
N ILE A 60 -3.30 -5.43 1.02
CA ILE A 60 -4.07 -6.68 0.92
C ILE A 60 -3.12 -7.89 0.83
N GLY A 61 -2.07 -7.82 0.01
CA GLY A 61 -1.08 -8.88 -0.12
C GLY A 61 -0.38 -9.18 1.20
N LEU A 62 0.04 -8.14 1.92
CA LEU A 62 0.61 -8.24 3.26
C LEU A 62 -0.37 -8.90 4.25
N TRP A 63 -1.64 -8.51 4.21
CA TRP A 63 -2.68 -9.10 5.06
C TRP A 63 -2.90 -10.58 4.78
N LEU A 64 -2.95 -10.99 3.51
CA LEU A 64 -3.10 -12.40 3.13
C LEU A 64 -1.90 -13.22 3.60
N LEU A 65 -0.69 -12.68 3.47
CA LEU A 65 0.52 -13.35 3.92
C LEU A 65 0.55 -13.48 5.45
N TYR A 66 0.20 -12.41 6.17
CA TYR A 66 0.07 -12.44 7.63
C TYR A 66 -0.96 -13.48 8.08
N SER A 67 -2.15 -13.49 7.46
CA SER A 67 -3.22 -14.44 7.77
C SER A 67 -2.80 -15.88 7.48
N TRP A 68 -2.03 -16.10 6.41
CA TRP A 68 -1.50 -17.41 6.07
C TRP A 68 -0.45 -17.88 7.08
N MET A 69 0.45 -17.00 7.53
CA MET A 69 1.47 -17.35 8.53
C MET A 69 0.92 -17.58 9.94
N THR A 70 -0.18 -16.90 10.29
CA THR A 70 -0.81 -16.98 11.61
C THR A 70 -1.93 -18.02 11.71
N ARG A 71 -2.26 -18.67 10.60
CA ARG A 71 -3.23 -19.76 10.53
C ARG A 71 -2.92 -20.84 11.58
N TYR A 72 -3.99 -21.32 12.22
CA TYR A 72 -3.96 -22.54 13.02
C TYR A 72 -3.91 -23.78 12.12
N ASP A 73 -3.00 -24.70 12.40
CA ASP A 73 -3.00 -26.03 11.78
C ASP A 73 -3.58 -27.07 12.76
N PRO A 74 -4.80 -27.58 12.49
CA PRO A 74 -5.47 -28.52 13.38
C PRO A 74 -4.81 -29.91 13.39
N GLN A 75 -3.97 -30.26 12.41
CA GLN A 75 -3.32 -31.57 12.38
C GLN A 75 -2.13 -31.65 13.33
N THR A 76 -1.43 -30.52 13.50
CA THR A 76 -0.23 -30.42 14.35
C THR A 76 -0.49 -29.70 15.66
N GLY A 77 -1.68 -29.12 15.85
CA GLY A 77 -2.01 -28.26 16.99
C GLY A 77 -1.26 -26.93 16.98
N TYR A 78 -0.72 -26.54 15.83
CA TYR A 78 0.25 -25.47 15.69
C TYR A 78 -0.42 -24.10 15.52
N TYR A 79 -0.03 -23.13 16.35
CA TYR A 79 -0.49 -21.74 16.26
C TYR A 79 0.66 -20.83 15.84
N GLY A 80 0.61 -20.26 14.63
CA GLY A 80 1.70 -19.45 14.09
C GLY A 80 2.01 -18.19 14.92
N LEU A 81 1.02 -17.71 15.68
CA LEU A 81 1.11 -16.51 16.52
C LEU A 81 2.05 -16.67 17.73
N ASP A 82 2.33 -17.91 18.15
CA ASP A 82 3.22 -18.20 19.29
C ASP A 82 4.72 -18.09 18.92
N LYS A 83 5.05 -17.92 17.63
CA LYS A 83 6.44 -17.86 17.18
C LYS A 83 6.92 -16.44 16.97
N VAL A 84 7.92 -16.05 17.75
CA VAL A 84 8.67 -14.78 17.59
C VAL A 84 9.23 -14.62 16.16
N TRP A 85 9.62 -15.71 15.50
CA TRP A 85 10.06 -15.68 14.11
C TRP A 85 8.98 -15.18 13.13
N VAL A 86 7.71 -15.51 13.35
CA VAL A 86 6.61 -15.04 12.48
C VAL A 86 6.45 -13.52 12.60
N LEU A 87 6.57 -12.99 13.81
CA LEU A 87 6.58 -11.55 14.03
C LEU A 87 7.80 -10.88 13.38
N ALA A 88 8.99 -11.48 13.52
CA ALA A 88 10.22 -10.98 12.92
C ALA A 88 10.15 -10.93 11.39
N VAL A 89 9.59 -11.96 10.75
CA VAL A 89 9.40 -12.00 9.30
C VAL A 89 8.41 -10.93 8.83
N ASN A 90 7.29 -10.75 9.54
CA ASN A 90 6.35 -9.68 9.22
C ASN A 90 7.00 -8.31 9.36
N ALA A 91 7.75 -8.07 10.44
CA ALA A 91 8.48 -6.82 10.63
C ALA A 91 9.49 -6.57 9.50
N ALA A 92 10.26 -7.58 9.12
CA ALA A 92 11.22 -7.50 8.02
C ALA A 92 10.51 -7.18 6.69
N LEU A 93 9.38 -7.82 6.40
CA LEU A 93 8.59 -7.55 5.20
C LEU A 93 8.05 -6.12 5.16
N PHE A 94 7.53 -5.61 6.27
CA PHE A 94 7.08 -4.22 6.37
C PHE A 94 8.23 -3.24 6.13
N ILE A 95 9.43 -3.51 6.68
CA ILE A 95 10.62 -2.68 6.46
C ILE A 95 11.01 -2.71 4.98
N VAL A 96 11.09 -3.89 4.36
CA VAL A 96 11.51 -4.05 2.96
C VAL A 96 10.51 -3.37 2.02
N ILE A 97 9.21 -3.61 2.20
CA ILE A 97 8.17 -3.01 1.36
C ILE A 97 8.13 -1.49 1.59
N GLY A 98 8.15 -1.04 2.84
CA GLY A 98 8.18 0.39 3.17
C GLY A 98 9.40 1.09 2.58
N ALA A 99 10.59 0.49 2.67
CA ALA A 99 11.81 1.03 2.07
C ALA A 99 11.73 1.05 0.54
N ALA A 100 11.17 0.01 -0.09
CA ALA A 100 10.96 -0.01 -1.54
C ALA A 100 10.00 1.10 -1.98
N TYR A 101 8.88 1.29 -1.27
CA TYR A 101 7.94 2.38 -1.55
C TYR A 101 8.58 3.76 -1.31
N GLY A 102 9.32 3.94 -0.21
CA GLY A 102 10.02 5.18 0.08
C GLY A 102 11.07 5.53 -0.99
N TYR A 103 11.86 4.54 -1.41
CA TYR A 103 12.89 4.71 -2.44
C TYR A 103 12.27 5.01 -3.83
N LEU A 104 11.27 4.23 -4.25
CA LEU A 104 10.59 4.44 -5.53
C LEU A 104 9.85 5.77 -5.55
N GLY A 105 9.15 6.11 -4.47
CA GLY A 105 8.50 7.40 -4.30
C GLY A 105 9.51 8.56 -4.36
N GLY A 106 10.60 8.49 -3.60
CA GLY A 106 11.65 9.51 -3.64
C GLY A 106 12.19 9.73 -5.05
N ARG A 107 12.43 8.64 -5.80
CA ARG A 107 12.93 8.72 -7.19
C ARG A 107 11.89 9.28 -8.16
N LEU A 108 10.61 8.96 -8.00
CA LEU A 108 9.54 9.46 -8.85
C LEU A 108 9.30 10.97 -8.64
N TRP A 109 9.31 11.45 -7.39
CA TRP A 109 9.09 12.86 -7.09
C TRP A 109 10.33 13.74 -7.36
N ALA A 110 11.54 13.23 -7.14
CA ALA A 110 12.78 13.97 -7.45
C ALA A 110 12.90 14.34 -8.95
N ARG A 111 12.38 13.47 -9.83
CA ARG A 111 12.35 13.72 -11.28
C ARG A 111 11.41 14.87 -11.66
N HIS A 112 10.29 15.01 -10.95
CA HIS A 112 9.35 16.10 -11.20
C HIS A 112 9.88 17.47 -10.73
N ALA A 113 10.52 17.53 -9.57
CA ALA A 113 11.13 18.75 -9.07
C ALA A 113 12.21 19.29 -10.03
N SER A 114 12.94 18.37 -10.68
CA SER A 114 13.97 18.74 -11.67
C SER A 114 13.37 19.28 -12.97
N GLN A 115 12.23 18.75 -13.42
CA GLN A 115 11.53 19.23 -14.62
C GLN A 115 10.90 20.61 -14.41
N GLU A 116 10.22 20.82 -13.28
CA GLU A 116 9.63 22.13 -12.96
C GLU A 116 10.70 23.23 -12.88
N ALA A 117 11.91 22.92 -12.39
CA ALA A 117 13.03 23.86 -12.34
C ALA A 117 13.59 24.21 -13.73
N LEU A 118 13.63 23.25 -14.65
CA LEU A 118 14.07 23.47 -16.04
C LEU A 118 13.05 24.31 -16.81
N ASP A 119 11.76 23.96 -16.71
CA ASP A 119 10.67 24.69 -17.38
C ASP A 119 10.59 26.14 -16.90
N ALA A 120 10.80 26.39 -15.60
CA ALA A 120 10.83 27.74 -15.04
C ALA A 120 12.03 28.58 -15.52
N THR A 121 13.17 27.93 -15.80
CA THR A 121 14.37 28.61 -16.32
C THR A 121 14.20 28.99 -17.79
N ASP A 122 13.57 28.14 -18.59
CA ASP A 122 13.29 28.43 -20.00
C ASP A 122 12.18 29.48 -20.17
N ALA A 123 11.18 29.50 -19.28
CA ALA A 123 10.14 30.54 -19.28
C ALA A 123 10.67 31.95 -19.00
N ASN A 124 11.80 32.09 -18.28
CA ASN A 124 12.42 33.38 -17.98
C ASN A 124 13.41 33.87 -19.05
N ARG A 125 13.62 33.08 -20.12
CA ARG A 125 14.49 33.41 -21.26
C ARG A 125 13.72 33.96 -22.48
N VAL A 126 12.39 34.00 -22.42
CA VAL A 126 11.50 34.54 -23.45
C VAL A 126 10.95 35.88 -22.99
#